data_AF-A0A814R6J2-F1
#
_entry.id   AF-A0A814R6J2-F1
#
_cell.length_a   1.000
_cell.length_b   1.000
_cell.length_c   1.000
_cell.angle_alpha   90.00
_cell.angle_beta   90.00
_cell.angle_gamma   90.00
#
_symmetry.space_group_name_H-M   'P 1'
#
loop_
_entity.id
_entity.type
_entity.pdbx_description
1 polymer ?
#
loop_
_entity_poly.entity_id
_entity_poly.type
_entity_poly.pdbx_seq_one_letter_code
_entity_poly.pdbx_strand_id
1 'polypeptide(L)'
;MLLHILVIVCLIHSIDSSVRTIDDCQLLIVGGTTSALGAIITASKFLKGNVCVLEPTDWIGGQLSAELLSAPDFAFHTVKDKDTNYTLNVGSIDRQMNNQNPLFAKMLAVLGDTGRCWVSPKCSIPNLFHSEAIVPELNNTRIFYNTVIKRINKDASGRRIIQIEAIQRTSIQSSTERCRFLSEELPDWYSPIDSAWFTKTQLLFTNMVYVMEGSSWGEVLVLSNASYLQGLMERFDGDTSGVGDSTCGQSFTFDFLQQLRETPADEPPNPLPEPTGGANYTFQSLTWERIWTYRRVNTSAPNADTVAANDITIQNWSGGNDYRKEFFFLSLSDAQHQRDTNQWQGGVNLDAIQNAERQAYGYHYWYRKNSPAQWANRTVLVRSVPAAGTCHGLAKMPYLRESRRSIGVGEFLMNITTISGHARDLHGYIFEDRLCIGAYDVDVHPMQQCTYPSYMNEYYPILPYYVPLRAMTNRDVDNLIVIGKTMAQSFLVNSATRLHPVEFSIGQAAGVVGAYAVQNKLSKTADMLEEAHLKRVQTLVKIYTPMSWTIHGTRYPDD
;
A
#
# COMPACT_ATOMS: atom_id res chain seq x y z
N MET A 1 -60.33 -13.87 43.07
CA MET A 1 -59.83 -13.47 41.74
C MET A 1 -58.40 -12.97 41.94
N LEU A 2 -57.40 -13.87 41.84
CA LEU A 2 -55.99 -13.56 42.06
C LEU A 2 -55.36 -13.08 40.74
N LEU A 3 -54.84 -11.86 40.73
CA LEU A 3 -54.11 -11.28 39.61
C LEU A 3 -52.65 -11.76 39.67
N HIS A 4 -52.21 -12.56 38.69
CA HIS A 4 -50.82 -12.97 38.54
C HIS A 4 -50.02 -11.85 37.87
N ILE A 5 -49.02 -11.31 38.56
CA ILE A 5 -48.01 -10.42 37.99
C ILE A 5 -46.93 -11.30 37.38
N LEU A 6 -46.83 -11.29 36.05
CA LEU A 6 -45.76 -11.95 35.31
C LEU A 6 -44.54 -11.02 35.27
N VAL A 7 -43.52 -11.32 36.08
CA VAL A 7 -42.21 -10.64 36.00
C VAL A 7 -41.43 -11.25 34.85
N ILE A 8 -41.31 -10.53 33.74
CA ILE A 8 -40.42 -10.88 32.64
C ILE A 8 -39.00 -10.51 33.07
N VAL A 9 -38.22 -11.51 33.46
CA VAL A 9 -36.78 -11.37 33.67
C VAL A 9 -36.13 -11.38 32.28
N CYS A 10 -35.76 -10.20 31.78
CA CYS A 10 -34.86 -10.09 30.63
C CYS A 10 -33.48 -10.62 31.06
N LEU A 11 -33.16 -11.85 30.67
CA LEU A 11 -31.81 -12.38 30.67
C LEU A 11 -31.00 -11.61 29.63
N ILE A 12 -30.28 -10.58 30.10
CA ILE A 12 -29.19 -9.96 29.35
C ILE A 12 -28.13 -11.06 29.18
N HIS A 13 -28.10 -11.71 28.02
CA HIS A 13 -26.95 -12.50 27.62
C HIS A 13 -25.80 -11.51 27.40
N SER A 14 -24.90 -11.42 28.37
CA SER A 14 -23.58 -10.86 28.14
C SER A 14 -22.92 -11.74 27.10
N ILE A 15 -22.90 -11.29 25.84
CA ILE A 15 -22.10 -11.92 24.78
C ILE A 15 -20.65 -11.64 25.20
N ASP A 16 -20.05 -12.61 25.85
CA ASP A 16 -18.66 -12.58 26.27
C ASP A 16 -17.81 -12.63 24.98
N SER A 17 -17.32 -11.46 24.53
CA SER A 17 -16.41 -11.42 23.40
C SER A 17 -15.12 -12.13 23.83
N SER A 18 -14.95 -13.38 23.43
CA SER A 18 -13.80 -14.18 23.86
C SER A 18 -12.51 -13.53 23.33
N VAL A 19 -11.68 -13.00 24.24
CA VAL A 19 -10.33 -12.57 23.91
C VAL A 19 -9.48 -13.81 23.69
N ARG A 20 -8.92 -13.95 22.48
CA ARG A 20 -8.02 -15.05 22.13
C ARG A 20 -6.57 -14.57 22.19
N THR A 21 -5.82 -15.12 23.11
CA THR A 21 -4.37 -14.90 23.20
C THR A 21 -3.64 -15.64 22.08
N ILE A 22 -2.72 -14.95 21.43
CA ILE A 22 -1.80 -15.45 20.42
C ILE A 22 -0.38 -15.17 20.93
N ASP A 23 0.34 -16.20 21.35
CA ASP A 23 1.64 -16.10 22.03
C ASP A 23 2.76 -16.84 21.28
N ASP A 24 2.47 -17.30 20.07
CA ASP A 24 3.32 -18.08 19.19
C ASP A 24 3.70 -17.33 17.89
N CYS A 25 3.45 -16.01 17.82
CA CYS A 25 3.86 -15.13 16.73
C CYS A 25 5.12 -14.32 17.12
N GLN A 26 6.32 -14.86 16.88
CA GLN A 26 7.58 -14.16 17.21
C GLN A 26 7.83 -12.93 16.32
N LEU A 27 7.35 -12.96 15.08
CA LEU A 27 7.36 -11.82 14.16
C LEU A 27 5.92 -11.53 13.72
N LEU A 28 5.41 -10.36 14.07
CA LEU A 28 4.07 -9.91 13.67
C LEU A 28 4.18 -8.81 12.61
N ILE A 29 3.56 -9.02 11.44
CA ILE A 29 3.45 -8.04 10.37
C ILE A 29 2.03 -7.46 10.43
N VAL A 30 1.91 -6.15 10.59
CA VAL A 30 0.62 -5.44 10.64
C VAL A 30 0.35 -4.81 9.28
N GLY A 31 -0.73 -5.21 8.61
CA GLY A 31 -1.07 -4.85 7.24
C GLY A 31 -0.57 -5.87 6.21
N GLY A 32 -1.25 -5.95 5.06
CA GLY A 32 -0.87 -6.82 3.94
C GLY A 32 -0.68 -6.08 2.62
N THR A 33 0.02 -4.94 2.68
CA THR A 33 0.55 -4.23 1.51
C THR A 33 1.44 -5.12 0.62
N THR A 34 1.83 -4.61 -0.55
CA THR A 34 2.86 -5.23 -1.41
C THR A 34 4.16 -5.50 -0.65
N SER A 35 4.58 -4.56 0.20
CA SER A 35 5.74 -4.75 1.09
C SER A 35 5.50 -5.85 2.12
N ALA A 36 4.34 -5.88 2.78
CA ALA A 36 4.02 -6.93 3.74
C ALA A 36 3.95 -8.32 3.10
N LEU A 37 3.46 -8.42 1.87
CA LEU A 37 3.48 -9.66 1.07
C LEU A 37 4.92 -10.15 0.84
N GLY A 38 5.83 -9.27 0.42
CA GLY A 38 7.25 -9.61 0.29
C GLY A 38 7.86 -10.07 1.61
N ALA A 39 7.52 -9.39 2.71
CA ALA A 39 8.03 -9.69 4.05
C ALA A 39 7.59 -11.07 4.54
N ILE A 40 6.29 -11.41 4.45
CA ILE A 40 5.79 -12.71 4.92
C ILE A 40 6.39 -13.87 4.12
N ILE A 41 6.48 -13.74 2.78
CA ILE A 41 7.03 -14.79 1.91
C ILE A 41 8.47 -15.13 2.31
N THR A 42 9.29 -14.12 2.57
CA THR A 42 10.69 -14.34 2.91
C THR A 42 10.86 -14.74 4.37
N ALA A 43 10.18 -14.09 5.32
CA ALA A 43 10.30 -14.42 6.74
C ALA A 43 9.86 -15.85 7.05
N SER A 44 8.78 -16.35 6.45
CA SER A 44 8.28 -17.71 6.65
C SER A 44 9.25 -18.80 6.19
N LYS A 45 10.22 -18.48 5.33
CA LYS A 45 11.29 -19.44 4.94
C LYS A 45 12.29 -19.68 6.08
N PHE A 46 12.46 -18.72 6.98
CA PHE A 46 13.40 -18.77 8.10
C PHE A 46 12.72 -19.08 9.43
N LEU A 47 11.47 -18.65 9.62
CA LEU A 47 10.70 -18.78 10.86
C LEU A 47 9.40 -19.56 10.62
N LYS A 48 9.50 -20.87 10.41
CA LYS A 48 8.33 -21.72 10.13
C LYS A 48 7.33 -21.68 11.29
N GLY A 49 6.10 -21.21 11.02
CA GLY A 49 5.00 -21.15 11.99
C GLY A 49 5.02 -19.96 12.96
N ASN A 50 6.12 -19.20 13.04
CA ASN A 50 6.30 -18.11 14.00
C ASN A 50 6.15 -16.70 13.40
N VAL A 51 5.69 -16.61 12.14
CA VAL A 51 5.41 -15.33 11.46
C VAL A 51 3.92 -15.22 11.22
N CYS A 52 3.35 -14.09 11.62
CA CYS A 52 1.94 -13.80 11.51
C CYS A 52 1.70 -12.50 10.77
N VAL A 53 0.63 -12.41 9.98
CA VAL A 53 0.21 -11.18 9.30
C VAL A 53 -1.20 -10.81 9.72
N LEU A 54 -1.46 -9.53 9.99
CA LEU A 54 -2.80 -8.98 10.10
C LEU A 54 -3.19 -8.34 8.76
N GLU A 55 -4.09 -8.98 8.01
CA GLU A 55 -4.59 -8.45 6.73
C GLU A 55 -6.00 -7.88 6.94
N PRO A 56 -6.21 -6.56 6.72
CA PRO A 56 -7.52 -5.93 6.93
C PRO A 56 -8.65 -6.51 6.09
N THR A 57 -8.33 -7.16 4.96
CA THR A 57 -9.30 -7.76 4.05
C THR A 57 -9.14 -9.28 3.99
N ASP A 58 -9.80 -9.91 3.03
CA ASP A 58 -9.62 -11.31 2.64
C ASP A 58 -8.58 -11.49 1.52
N TRP A 59 -7.98 -10.40 1.00
CA TRP A 59 -6.99 -10.42 -0.09
C TRP A 59 -5.69 -9.74 0.35
N ILE A 60 -4.59 -10.49 0.39
CA ILE A 60 -3.26 -9.95 0.69
C ILE A 60 -2.56 -9.46 -0.58
N GLY A 61 -1.71 -8.44 -0.48
CA GLY A 61 -0.92 -7.91 -1.60
C GLY A 61 -1.19 -6.43 -1.92
N GLY A 62 -2.04 -5.76 -1.14
CA GLY A 62 -2.32 -4.33 -1.21
C GLY A 62 -2.62 -3.87 -2.63
N GLN A 63 -1.74 -3.02 -3.17
CA GLN A 63 -1.79 -2.50 -4.54
C GLN A 63 -2.14 -3.57 -5.58
N LEU A 64 -1.53 -4.75 -5.52
CA LEU A 64 -1.69 -5.78 -6.55
C LEU A 64 -3.00 -6.57 -6.45
N SER A 65 -3.77 -6.39 -5.38
CA SER A 65 -4.97 -7.18 -5.08
C SER A 65 -6.09 -6.35 -4.46
N ALA A 66 -6.07 -6.10 -3.15
CA ALA A 66 -7.15 -5.43 -2.41
C ALA A 66 -7.41 -3.98 -2.87
N GLU A 67 -6.39 -3.32 -3.42
CA GLU A 67 -6.46 -1.97 -4.00
C GLU A 67 -6.68 -1.99 -5.53
N LEU A 68 -6.83 -3.17 -6.16
CA LEU A 68 -7.13 -3.41 -7.58
C LEU A 68 -6.14 -2.84 -8.62
N LEU A 69 -4.88 -2.61 -8.26
CA LEU A 69 -3.82 -2.09 -9.12
C LEU A 69 -2.82 -3.17 -9.58
N SER A 70 -3.31 -4.25 -10.19
CA SER A 70 -2.48 -5.33 -10.79
C SER A 70 -1.85 -4.97 -12.14
N ALA A 71 -1.62 -3.68 -12.36
CA ALA A 71 -0.93 -3.08 -13.49
C ALA A 71 0.29 -2.31 -12.95
N PRO A 72 1.36 -3.00 -12.50
CA PRO A 72 2.42 -2.37 -11.74
C PRO A 72 3.25 -1.39 -12.57
N ASP A 73 3.51 -0.23 -12.00
CA ASP A 73 4.38 0.78 -12.60
C ASP A 73 5.87 0.41 -12.45
N PHE A 74 6.62 0.60 -13.53
CA PHE A 74 8.07 0.44 -13.64
C PHE A 74 8.69 1.76 -14.08
N ALA A 75 10.00 1.93 -13.89
CA ALA A 75 10.67 3.14 -14.37
C ALA A 75 10.46 3.28 -15.89
N PHE A 76 10.15 4.51 -16.31
CA PHE A 76 9.90 4.86 -17.71
C PHE A 76 10.77 6.02 -18.19
N HIS A 77 11.40 6.75 -17.27
CA HIS A 77 12.06 8.01 -17.54
C HIS A 77 13.51 7.86 -18.00
N THR A 78 14.04 8.96 -18.51
CA THR A 78 15.46 9.13 -18.87
C THR A 78 16.00 10.36 -18.17
N VAL A 79 17.22 10.29 -17.67
CA VAL A 79 17.94 11.43 -17.09
C VAL A 79 18.94 11.96 -18.11
N LYS A 80 18.96 13.28 -18.33
CA LYS A 80 19.83 13.91 -19.33
C LYS A 80 20.65 15.04 -18.72
N ASP A 81 21.96 14.95 -18.86
CA ASP A 81 22.88 16.01 -18.49
C ASP A 81 22.87 17.12 -19.53
N LYS A 82 22.60 18.35 -19.09
CA LYS A 82 22.54 19.52 -19.98
C LYS A 82 23.91 19.86 -20.58
N ASP A 83 24.98 19.71 -19.80
CA ASP A 83 26.33 20.17 -20.18
C ASP A 83 27.07 19.17 -21.09
N THR A 84 26.87 17.88 -20.88
CA THR A 84 27.58 16.81 -21.60
C THR A 84 26.72 16.15 -22.68
N ASN A 85 25.41 16.44 -22.69
CA ASN A 85 24.40 15.76 -23.50
C ASN A 85 24.32 14.23 -23.25
N TYR A 86 24.96 13.74 -22.18
CA TYR A 86 24.88 12.34 -21.77
C TYR A 86 23.46 12.01 -21.30
N THR A 87 22.94 10.85 -21.70
CA THR A 87 21.58 10.41 -21.37
C THR A 87 21.63 9.02 -20.76
N LEU A 88 21.09 8.90 -19.55
CA LEU A 88 20.89 7.65 -18.84
C LEU A 88 19.44 7.18 -19.02
N ASN A 89 19.25 6.01 -19.60
CA ASN A 89 17.92 5.43 -19.77
C ASN A 89 17.57 4.56 -18.54
N VAL A 90 17.00 5.20 -17.51
CA VAL A 90 16.64 4.55 -16.25
C VAL A 90 15.59 3.45 -16.47
N GLY A 91 14.58 3.70 -17.31
CA GLY A 91 13.59 2.68 -17.65
C GLY A 91 14.18 1.43 -18.32
N SER A 92 15.20 1.59 -19.15
CA SER A 92 15.90 0.45 -19.74
C SER A 92 16.76 -0.32 -18.73
N ILE A 93 17.32 0.36 -17.72
CA ILE A 93 18.13 -0.25 -16.66
C ILE A 93 17.23 -1.05 -15.71
N ASP A 94 16.13 -0.46 -15.26
CA ASP A 94 15.14 -1.10 -14.38
C ASP A 94 14.55 -2.39 -14.97
N ARG A 95 14.39 -2.43 -16.30
CA ARG A 95 13.83 -3.60 -17.01
C ARG A 95 14.82 -4.73 -17.28
N GLN A 96 16.10 -4.59 -16.93
CA GLN A 96 17.06 -5.66 -17.10
C GLN A 96 16.82 -6.78 -16.07
N MET A 97 16.90 -8.04 -16.50
CA MET A 97 16.56 -9.20 -15.66
C MET A 97 17.39 -9.28 -14.36
N ASN A 98 18.65 -8.88 -14.41
CA ASN A 98 19.57 -8.83 -13.25
C ASN A 98 19.22 -7.74 -12.23
N ASN A 99 18.44 -6.73 -12.63
CA ASN A 99 17.98 -5.64 -11.77
C ASN A 99 16.55 -5.87 -11.26
N GLN A 100 15.85 -6.88 -11.78
CA GLN A 100 14.50 -7.20 -11.35
C GLN A 100 14.49 -8.14 -10.15
N ASN A 101 13.51 -7.95 -9.28
CA ASN A 101 13.21 -8.91 -8.23
C ASN A 101 12.76 -10.25 -8.86
N PRO A 102 13.47 -11.37 -8.62
CA PRO A 102 13.18 -12.64 -9.30
C PRO A 102 11.79 -13.19 -9.03
N LEU A 103 11.31 -13.09 -7.78
CA LEU A 103 9.99 -13.60 -7.43
C LEU A 103 8.89 -12.70 -7.99
N PHE A 104 9.05 -11.37 -7.90
CA PHE A 104 8.09 -10.44 -8.49
C PHE A 104 7.97 -10.64 -10.00
N ALA A 105 9.09 -10.77 -10.70
CA ALA A 105 9.11 -11.06 -12.14
C ALA A 105 8.42 -12.39 -12.47
N LYS A 106 8.65 -13.44 -11.66
CA LYS A 106 7.94 -14.73 -11.78
C LYS A 106 6.43 -14.56 -11.59
N MET A 107 6.00 -13.82 -10.58
CA MET A 107 4.57 -13.57 -10.31
C MET A 107 3.89 -12.84 -11.48
N LEU A 108 4.53 -11.83 -12.06
CA LEU A 108 4.02 -11.13 -13.25
C LEU A 108 3.99 -12.02 -14.50
N ALA A 109 4.82 -13.05 -14.56
CA ALA A 109 4.84 -13.99 -15.68
C ALA A 109 3.73 -15.04 -15.63
N VAL A 110 3.14 -15.31 -14.45
CA VAL A 110 2.11 -16.36 -14.26
C VAL A 110 0.95 -16.20 -15.24
N LEU A 111 0.40 -14.99 -15.34
CA LEU A 111 -0.72 -14.68 -16.23
C LEU A 111 -0.26 -14.14 -17.59
N GLY A 112 0.99 -13.72 -17.70
CA GLY A 112 1.49 -13.00 -18.86
C GLY A 112 0.90 -11.58 -18.96
N ASP A 113 0.86 -11.03 -20.18
CA ASP A 113 0.24 -9.72 -20.45
C ASP A 113 -1.13 -9.92 -21.11
N THR A 114 -2.17 -10.10 -20.29
CA THR A 114 -3.54 -10.27 -20.79
C THR A 114 -4.16 -8.95 -21.23
N GLY A 115 -3.62 -7.84 -20.74
CA GLY A 115 -4.19 -6.51 -20.91
C GLY A 115 -3.57 -5.65 -22.01
N ARG A 116 -2.28 -5.84 -22.32
CA ARG A 116 -1.53 -5.03 -23.31
C ARG A 116 -1.77 -3.54 -23.07
N CYS A 117 -1.63 -3.13 -21.82
CA CYS A 117 -1.74 -1.74 -21.40
C CYS A 117 -0.46 -0.98 -21.78
N TRP A 118 -0.50 0.36 -21.78
CA TRP A 118 0.70 1.14 -22.09
C TRP A 118 1.52 1.57 -20.88
N VAL A 119 1.00 1.44 -19.64
CA VAL A 119 1.74 1.85 -18.44
C VAL A 119 2.69 0.79 -17.89
N SER A 120 2.35 -0.49 -18.10
CA SER A 120 3.08 -1.61 -17.52
C SER A 120 3.46 -2.63 -18.59
N PRO A 121 4.61 -3.31 -18.46
CA PRO A 121 4.96 -4.45 -19.33
C PRO A 121 4.01 -5.65 -19.18
N LYS A 122 3.32 -5.76 -18.04
CA LYS A 122 2.42 -6.88 -17.71
C LYS A 122 1.20 -6.34 -17.00
N CYS A 123 0.05 -6.31 -17.68
CA CYS A 123 -1.23 -5.97 -17.07
C CYS A 123 -2.13 -7.20 -17.01
N SER A 124 -2.65 -7.50 -15.82
CA SER A 124 -3.48 -8.67 -15.58
C SER A 124 -4.65 -8.37 -14.66
N ILE A 125 -5.69 -9.21 -14.64
CA ILE A 125 -6.90 -8.98 -13.84
C ILE A 125 -6.57 -9.20 -12.34
N PRO A 126 -6.92 -8.26 -11.43
CA PRO A 126 -6.49 -8.32 -10.03
C PRO A 126 -6.86 -9.61 -9.27
N ASN A 127 -8.08 -10.13 -9.45
CA ASN A 127 -8.53 -11.35 -8.76
C ASN A 127 -7.74 -12.60 -9.20
N LEU A 128 -7.41 -12.69 -10.49
CA LEU A 128 -6.59 -13.77 -11.03
C LEU A 128 -5.15 -13.60 -10.54
N PHE A 129 -4.62 -12.38 -10.52
CA PHE A 129 -3.28 -12.14 -9.98
C PHE A 129 -3.19 -12.56 -8.51
N HIS A 130 -4.20 -12.23 -7.71
CA HIS A 130 -4.28 -12.69 -6.32
C HIS A 130 -4.34 -14.23 -6.21
N SER A 131 -5.28 -14.87 -6.91
CA SER A 131 -5.51 -16.32 -6.76
C SER A 131 -4.42 -17.20 -7.41
N GLU A 132 -3.82 -16.75 -8.52
CA GLU A 132 -2.88 -17.56 -9.30
C GLU A 132 -1.41 -17.17 -9.10
N ALA A 133 -1.10 -15.92 -8.74
CA ALA A 133 0.28 -15.47 -8.53
C ALA A 133 0.63 -15.26 -7.05
N ILE A 134 -0.28 -14.69 -6.24
CA ILE A 134 -0.02 -14.39 -4.83
C ILE A 134 -0.25 -15.62 -3.93
N VAL A 135 -1.46 -16.18 -3.94
CA VAL A 135 -1.85 -17.27 -3.03
C VAL A 135 -0.90 -18.48 -3.08
N PRO A 136 -0.40 -18.92 -4.24
CA PRO A 136 0.53 -20.05 -4.31
C PRO A 136 1.87 -19.83 -3.60
N GLU A 137 2.28 -18.58 -3.38
CA GLU A 137 3.53 -18.22 -2.69
C GLU A 137 3.34 -18.14 -1.16
N LEU A 138 2.12 -18.31 -0.64
CA LEU A 138 1.77 -18.17 0.78
C LEU A 138 1.76 -19.52 1.55
N ASN A 139 2.41 -20.55 1.02
CA ASN A 139 2.51 -21.84 1.68
C ASN A 139 3.21 -21.72 3.05
N ASN A 140 2.62 -22.32 4.09
CA ASN A 140 3.09 -22.26 5.48
C ASN A 140 3.15 -20.84 6.08
N THR A 141 2.34 -19.91 5.56
CA THR A 141 2.14 -18.59 6.17
C THR A 141 0.93 -18.61 7.10
N ARG A 142 0.93 -17.75 8.12
CA ARG A 142 -0.20 -17.59 9.04
C ARG A 142 -0.77 -16.18 8.91
N ILE A 143 -1.90 -16.08 8.21
CA ILE A 143 -2.54 -14.79 7.91
C ILE A 143 -3.86 -14.73 8.67
N PHE A 144 -4.01 -13.67 9.47
CA PHE A 144 -5.26 -13.30 10.09
C PHE A 144 -5.99 -12.34 9.14
N TYR A 145 -6.77 -12.92 8.23
CA TYR A 145 -7.63 -12.14 7.33
C TYR A 145 -8.72 -11.40 8.11
N ASN A 146 -9.25 -10.34 7.50
CA ASN A 146 -10.28 -9.46 8.05
C ASN A 146 -9.94 -8.97 9.46
N THR A 147 -8.66 -8.62 9.68
CA THR A 147 -8.14 -8.27 11.01
C THR A 147 -7.46 -6.92 10.99
N VAL A 148 -7.89 -6.00 11.86
CA VAL A 148 -7.25 -4.68 12.04
C VAL A 148 -6.63 -4.57 13.42
N ILE A 149 -5.56 -3.78 13.54
CA ILE A 149 -4.96 -3.45 14.83
C ILE A 149 -5.84 -2.45 15.60
N LYS A 150 -5.90 -2.55 16.92
CA LYS A 150 -6.70 -1.67 17.78
C LYS A 150 -5.90 -0.93 18.83
N ARG A 151 -4.96 -1.60 19.49
CA ARG A 151 -4.16 -1.02 20.59
C ARG A 151 -2.77 -1.64 20.65
N ILE A 152 -1.80 -0.86 21.13
CA ILE A 152 -0.43 -1.30 21.39
C ILE A 152 -0.08 -0.95 22.83
N ASN A 153 0.49 -1.92 23.57
CA ASN A 153 1.14 -1.64 24.84
C ASN A 153 2.65 -1.82 24.69
N LYS A 154 3.38 -0.87 25.27
CA LYS A 154 4.84 -0.90 25.37
C LYS A 154 5.28 -1.30 26.76
N ASP A 155 6.53 -1.75 26.87
CA ASP A 155 7.18 -2.02 28.14
C ASP A 155 7.37 -0.73 28.98
N ALA A 156 7.86 -0.88 30.21
CA ALA A 156 8.07 0.25 31.13
C ALA A 156 9.05 1.30 30.61
N SER A 157 9.99 0.92 29.72
CA SER A 157 10.88 1.87 29.07
C SER A 157 10.17 2.73 28.01
N GLY A 158 9.01 2.29 27.53
CA GLY A 158 8.30 2.89 26.41
C GLY A 158 8.98 2.68 25.06
N ARG A 159 10.01 1.81 24.99
CA ARG A 159 10.83 1.57 23.79
C ARG A 159 10.48 0.27 23.08
N ARG A 160 9.77 -0.66 23.72
CA ARG A 160 9.49 -1.98 23.14
C ARG A 160 8.01 -2.28 23.12
N ILE A 161 7.48 -2.67 21.96
CA ILE A 161 6.13 -3.22 21.84
C ILE A 161 6.12 -4.62 22.45
N ILE A 162 5.25 -4.84 23.44
CA ILE A 162 5.13 -6.14 24.13
C ILE A 162 3.76 -6.80 23.92
N GLN A 163 2.76 -6.02 23.52
CA GLN A 163 1.40 -6.50 23.33
C GLN A 163 0.70 -5.71 22.22
N ILE A 164 -0.04 -6.42 21.38
CA ILE A 164 -0.89 -5.84 20.34
C ILE A 164 -2.29 -6.43 20.47
N GLU A 165 -3.29 -5.56 20.59
CA GLU A 165 -4.70 -5.93 20.50
C GLU A 165 -5.18 -5.70 19.06
N ALA A 166 -5.88 -6.69 18.51
CA ALA A 166 -6.45 -6.63 17.16
C ALA A 166 -7.89 -7.15 17.15
N ILE A 167 -8.67 -6.70 16.17
CA ILE A 167 -10.07 -7.12 15.97
C ILE A 167 -10.15 -7.91 14.68
N GLN A 168 -10.39 -9.21 14.80
CA GLN A 168 -10.72 -10.09 13.68
C GLN A 168 -12.23 -10.14 13.48
N ARG A 169 -12.66 -10.17 12.22
CA ARG A 169 -14.07 -10.10 11.83
C ARG A 169 -14.46 -11.31 11.00
N THR A 170 -15.62 -11.87 11.31
CA THR A 170 -16.25 -12.91 10.49
C THR A 170 -17.61 -12.41 10.03
N SER A 171 -17.88 -12.47 8.73
CA SER A 171 -19.17 -12.05 8.16
C SER A 171 -20.31 -12.93 8.70
N ILE A 172 -21.40 -12.31 9.16
CA ILE A 172 -22.63 -13.02 9.57
C ILE A 172 -23.49 -13.37 8.35
N GLN A 173 -23.47 -12.52 7.32
CA GLN A 173 -24.27 -12.71 6.12
C GLN A 173 -23.54 -13.54 5.07
N SER A 174 -24.33 -14.23 4.24
CA SER A 174 -23.84 -14.88 3.02
C SER A 174 -23.27 -13.83 2.04
N SER A 175 -22.29 -14.23 1.23
CA SER A 175 -21.51 -13.33 0.36
C SER A 175 -22.32 -12.56 -0.70
N THR A 176 -23.60 -12.89 -0.90
CA THR A 176 -24.49 -12.28 -1.89
C THR A 176 -25.30 -11.08 -1.38
N GLU A 177 -25.39 -10.85 -0.06
CA GLU A 177 -26.23 -9.77 0.52
C GLU A 177 -25.44 -8.53 0.94
N ARG A 178 -24.11 -8.59 0.92
CA ARG A 178 -23.25 -7.54 1.47
C ARG A 178 -22.85 -6.54 0.41
N CYS A 179 -23.45 -5.36 0.44
CA CYS A 179 -23.02 -4.23 -0.37
C CYS A 179 -22.88 -2.92 0.41
N ARG A 180 -21.75 -2.81 1.11
CA ARG A 180 -21.36 -1.61 1.86
C ARG A 180 -20.00 -1.12 1.40
N PHE A 181 -19.86 0.18 1.39
CA PHE A 181 -18.62 0.88 1.06
C PHE A 181 -17.64 0.86 2.22
N LEU A 182 -16.35 1.11 1.96
CA LEU A 182 -15.33 1.14 3.00
C LEU A 182 -15.65 2.22 4.03
N SER A 183 -16.09 3.40 3.59
CA SER A 183 -16.49 4.49 4.49
C SER A 183 -17.58 4.10 5.50
N GLU A 184 -18.44 3.15 5.14
CA GLU A 184 -19.54 2.66 5.98
C GLU A 184 -19.09 1.52 6.92
N GLU A 185 -18.16 0.67 6.47
CA GLU A 185 -17.71 -0.50 7.22
C GLU A 185 -16.56 -0.19 8.18
N LEU A 186 -15.70 0.77 7.84
CA LEU A 186 -14.44 0.97 8.54
C LEU A 186 -14.59 1.27 10.04
N PRO A 187 -15.55 2.10 10.52
CA PRO A 187 -15.78 2.26 11.95
C PRO A 187 -16.14 0.95 12.67
N ASP A 188 -16.94 0.10 12.00
CA ASP A 188 -17.30 -1.22 12.50
C ASP A 188 -16.08 -2.16 12.50
N TRP A 189 -15.08 -1.95 11.64
CA TRP A 189 -13.90 -2.80 11.61
C TRP A 189 -13.10 -2.76 12.92
N TYR A 190 -13.07 -1.60 13.57
CA TYR A 190 -12.34 -1.35 14.82
C TYR A 190 -13.22 -1.48 16.08
N SER A 191 -14.50 -1.82 15.93
CA SER A 191 -15.40 -2.10 17.05
C SER A 191 -15.11 -3.51 17.60
N PRO A 192 -14.93 -3.67 18.93
CA PRO A 192 -14.85 -4.99 19.55
C PRO A 192 -16.22 -5.67 19.70
N ILE A 193 -17.30 -4.92 19.45
CA ILE A 193 -18.69 -5.38 19.62
C ILE A 193 -19.20 -5.92 18.30
N ASP A 194 -19.84 -7.09 18.36
CA ASP A 194 -20.60 -7.67 17.25
C ASP A 194 -21.59 -6.66 16.66
N SER A 195 -21.70 -6.67 15.34
CA SER A 195 -22.61 -5.80 14.60
C SER A 195 -23.63 -6.65 13.85
N ALA A 196 -24.57 -6.00 13.17
CA ALA A 196 -25.48 -6.69 12.25
C ALA A 196 -24.75 -7.39 11.08
N TRP A 197 -23.46 -7.09 10.87
CA TRP A 197 -22.68 -7.54 9.72
C TRP A 197 -21.56 -8.51 10.08
N PHE A 198 -21.00 -8.39 11.29
CA PHE A 198 -19.87 -9.24 11.70
C PHE A 198 -19.97 -9.69 13.14
N THR A 199 -19.57 -10.94 13.36
CA THR A 199 -19.04 -11.35 14.67
C THR A 199 -17.58 -10.91 14.79
N LYS A 200 -17.18 -10.55 16.00
CA LYS A 200 -15.85 -10.05 16.33
C LYS A 200 -15.12 -11.04 17.23
N THR A 201 -13.84 -11.21 16.96
CA THR A 201 -12.91 -11.89 17.87
C THR A 201 -11.80 -10.92 18.20
N GLN A 202 -11.66 -10.62 19.50
CA GLN A 202 -10.53 -9.83 19.98
C GLN A 202 -9.32 -10.75 20.06
N LEU A 203 -8.24 -10.36 19.39
CA LEU A 203 -6.97 -11.08 19.38
C LEU A 203 -5.96 -10.32 20.22
N LEU A 204 -5.29 -11.04 21.11
CA LEU A 204 -4.27 -10.49 21.99
C LEU A 204 -2.92 -11.11 21.65
N PHE A 205 -2.10 -10.41 20.87
CA PHE A 205 -0.76 -10.85 20.52
C PHE A 205 0.22 -10.52 21.65
N THR A 206 0.98 -11.52 22.07
CA THR A 206 2.00 -11.46 23.12
C THR A 206 3.25 -12.24 22.67
N ASN A 207 4.35 -12.15 23.44
CA ASN A 207 5.62 -12.83 23.13
C ASN A 207 6.23 -12.53 21.75
N MET A 208 5.80 -11.43 21.12
CA MET A 208 6.40 -10.95 19.88
C MET A 208 7.82 -10.46 20.18
N VAL A 209 8.76 -10.87 19.34
CA VAL A 209 10.13 -10.34 19.38
C VAL A 209 10.20 -9.06 18.56
N TYR A 210 9.64 -9.06 17.35
CA TYR A 210 9.59 -7.90 16.45
C TYR A 210 8.20 -7.69 15.86
N VAL A 211 7.89 -6.43 15.57
CA VAL A 211 6.69 -6.00 14.85
C VAL A 211 7.13 -5.29 13.57
N MET A 212 6.48 -5.61 12.45
CA MET A 212 6.62 -4.93 11.18
C MET A 212 5.39 -4.07 10.89
N GLU A 213 5.60 -2.80 10.62
CA GLU A 213 4.58 -1.88 10.09
C GLU A 213 4.54 -2.00 8.57
N GLY A 214 3.60 -2.80 8.08
CA GLY A 214 3.33 -3.02 6.67
C GLY A 214 1.92 -2.63 6.25
N SER A 215 1.24 -1.76 7.00
CA SER A 215 -0.06 -1.21 6.65
C SER A 215 0.10 -0.02 5.71
N SER A 216 -0.87 0.20 4.83
CA SER A 216 -0.83 1.36 3.93
C SER A 216 -0.88 2.69 4.71
N TRP A 217 -1.31 2.68 5.99
CA TRP A 217 -1.73 3.86 6.74
C TRP A 217 -0.78 4.19 7.91
N GLY A 218 0.20 3.34 8.22
CA GLY A 218 1.15 3.55 9.33
C GLY A 218 0.51 3.54 10.71
N GLU A 219 -0.39 2.59 10.98
CA GLU A 219 -1.17 2.53 12.23
C GLU A 219 -0.32 2.21 13.47
N VAL A 220 0.65 1.30 13.35
CA VAL A 220 1.61 0.94 14.41
C VAL A 220 2.42 2.15 14.81
N LEU A 221 2.82 3.03 13.88
CA LEU A 221 3.52 4.27 14.21
C LEU A 221 2.70 5.13 15.17
N VAL A 222 1.42 5.33 14.88
CA VAL A 222 0.53 6.14 15.73
C VAL A 222 0.28 5.44 17.07
N LEU A 223 -0.19 4.19 17.03
CA LEU A 223 -0.63 3.42 18.19
C LEU A 223 0.53 3.14 19.17
N SER A 224 1.76 3.00 18.69
CA SER A 224 2.95 2.84 19.53
C SER A 224 3.51 4.17 20.06
N ASN A 225 2.90 5.30 19.70
CA ASN A 225 3.39 6.64 19.98
C ASN A 225 4.86 6.82 19.54
N ALA A 226 5.18 6.38 18.33
CA ALA A 226 6.47 6.56 17.69
C ALA A 226 6.56 7.94 17.00
N SER A 227 7.77 8.45 16.78
CA SER A 227 8.01 9.60 15.91
C SER A 227 7.78 9.22 14.45
N TYR A 228 7.00 10.04 13.76
CA TYR A 228 6.74 9.94 12.32
C TYR A 228 6.43 11.32 11.72
N LEU A 229 6.57 11.42 10.40
CA LEU A 229 6.13 12.53 9.57
C LEU A 229 4.83 12.12 8.83
N GLN A 230 3.97 13.09 8.54
CA GLN A 230 2.73 12.87 7.78
C GLN A 230 2.46 14.09 6.91
N GLY A 231 2.12 13.91 5.64
CA GLY A 231 1.90 15.05 4.74
C GLY A 231 3.19 15.84 4.51
N LEU A 232 3.10 17.17 4.42
CA LEU A 232 4.20 18.09 4.11
C LEU A 232 4.75 18.72 5.41
N MET A 233 5.28 17.88 6.29
CA MET A 233 5.86 18.29 7.57
C MET A 233 7.36 18.61 7.49
N GLU A 234 7.94 18.48 6.31
CA GLU A 234 9.32 18.86 6.02
C GLU A 234 9.39 20.27 5.45
N ARG A 235 10.19 21.17 6.05
CA ARG A 235 10.43 22.52 5.52
C ARG A 235 11.39 22.53 4.34
N PHE A 236 12.26 21.54 4.28
CA PHE A 236 13.14 21.20 3.17
C PHE A 236 13.22 19.68 3.08
N ASP A 237 13.55 19.13 1.92
CA ASP A 237 13.63 17.67 1.78
C ASP A 237 14.73 17.08 2.69
N GLY A 238 14.34 16.20 3.62
CA GLY A 238 15.21 15.69 4.69
C GLY A 238 14.94 16.25 6.09
N ASP A 239 14.04 17.23 6.25
CA ASP A 239 13.70 17.83 7.54
C ASP A 239 12.88 16.86 8.42
N THR A 240 13.38 16.57 9.63
CA THR A 240 12.72 15.70 10.62
C THR A 240 12.06 16.48 11.76
N SER A 241 12.03 17.81 11.69
CA SER A 241 11.46 18.67 12.74
C SER A 241 9.96 18.49 12.94
N GLY A 242 9.26 17.99 11.92
CA GLY A 242 7.82 17.79 11.96
C GLY A 242 7.02 19.09 11.89
N VAL A 243 7.57 20.14 11.30
CA VAL A 243 6.91 21.45 11.18
C VAL A 243 6.43 21.66 9.74
N GLY A 244 5.11 21.68 9.56
CA GLY A 244 4.50 21.94 8.25
C GLY A 244 3.00 21.63 8.24
N ASP A 245 2.48 21.19 7.09
CA ASP A 245 1.06 20.87 6.92
C ASP A 245 0.85 19.35 6.97
N SER A 246 0.43 18.87 8.15
CA SER A 246 0.16 17.44 8.38
C SER A 246 -1.08 16.89 7.64
N THR A 247 -1.86 17.80 7.02
CA THR A 247 -3.09 17.52 6.29
C THR A 247 -3.01 17.86 4.80
N CYS A 248 -1.80 18.13 4.30
CA CYS A 248 -1.51 18.26 2.89
C CYS A 248 -0.56 17.14 2.48
N GLY A 249 -0.97 16.29 1.55
CA GLY A 249 -0.16 15.14 1.14
C GLY A 249 -0.27 14.81 -0.33
N GLN A 250 -0.82 13.65 -0.69
CA GLN A 250 -1.06 13.27 -2.08
C GLN A 250 -2.50 12.82 -2.27
N SER A 251 -2.97 12.86 -3.52
CA SER A 251 -4.24 12.26 -3.89
C SER A 251 -4.23 10.75 -3.64
N PHE A 252 -5.41 10.20 -3.36
CA PHE A 252 -5.65 8.76 -3.30
C PHE A 252 -6.84 8.40 -4.18
N THR A 253 -7.06 7.12 -4.46
CA THR A 253 -8.15 6.72 -5.35
C THR A 253 -8.74 5.37 -4.99
N PHE A 254 -10.03 5.19 -5.30
CA PHE A 254 -10.66 3.88 -5.36
C PHE A 254 -10.64 3.40 -6.80
N ASP A 255 -9.84 2.37 -7.04
CA ASP A 255 -9.78 1.71 -8.32
C ASP A 255 -11.04 0.86 -8.55
N PHE A 256 -11.42 0.72 -9.81
CA PHE A 256 -12.54 -0.12 -10.21
C PHE A 256 -12.36 -0.66 -11.63
N LEU A 257 -13.06 -1.75 -11.94
CA LEU A 257 -13.01 -2.37 -13.26
C LEU A 257 -14.15 -1.87 -14.14
N GLN A 258 -13.84 -1.49 -15.38
CA GLN A 258 -14.81 -1.27 -16.45
C GLN A 258 -14.66 -2.34 -17.52
N GLN A 259 -15.79 -2.78 -18.09
CA GLN A 259 -15.82 -3.63 -19.27
C GLN A 259 -16.46 -2.89 -20.45
N LEU A 260 -15.88 -3.03 -21.65
CA LEU A 260 -16.49 -2.56 -22.88
C LEU A 260 -17.29 -3.69 -23.51
N ARG A 261 -18.61 -3.65 -23.42
CA ARG A 261 -19.51 -4.68 -23.97
C ARG A 261 -19.46 -4.71 -25.49
N GLU A 262 -19.77 -5.86 -26.09
CA GLU A 262 -19.86 -5.99 -27.56
C GLU A 262 -21.01 -5.19 -28.18
N THR A 263 -22.15 -5.14 -27.48
CA THR A 263 -23.31 -4.33 -27.85
C THR A 263 -23.59 -3.31 -26.75
N PRO A 264 -24.35 -2.23 -27.03
CA PRO A 264 -24.84 -1.35 -25.99
C PRO A 264 -25.51 -2.13 -24.86
N ALA A 265 -25.28 -1.72 -23.63
CA ALA A 265 -25.80 -2.36 -22.43
C ALA A 265 -26.37 -1.32 -21.48
N ASP A 266 -27.52 -1.61 -20.88
CA ASP A 266 -28.12 -0.74 -19.88
C ASP A 266 -27.30 -0.75 -18.59
N GLU A 267 -27.25 0.40 -17.93
CA GLU A 267 -26.60 0.54 -16.64
C GLU A 267 -27.51 1.34 -15.69
N PRO A 268 -27.72 0.86 -14.44
CA PRO A 268 -28.50 1.63 -13.48
C PRO A 268 -27.89 3.03 -13.28
N PRO A 269 -28.72 4.04 -12.95
CA PRO A 269 -28.22 5.38 -12.67
C PRO A 269 -27.23 5.36 -11.50
N ASN A 270 -26.38 6.39 -11.41
CA ASN A 270 -25.42 6.51 -10.31
C ASN A 270 -26.16 6.46 -8.96
N PRO A 271 -25.89 5.45 -8.11
CA PRO A 271 -26.57 5.32 -6.82
C PRO A 271 -26.04 6.33 -5.77
N LEU A 272 -24.90 6.97 -6.05
CA LEU A 272 -24.26 7.90 -5.13
C LEU A 272 -24.48 9.36 -5.55
N PRO A 273 -24.60 10.29 -4.58
CA PRO A 273 -24.57 11.72 -4.89
C PRO A 273 -23.17 12.14 -5.38
N GLU A 274 -23.09 13.32 -5.98
CA GLU A 274 -21.80 13.95 -6.29
C GLU A 274 -20.95 14.12 -5.03
N PRO A 275 -19.60 14.03 -5.13
CA PRO A 275 -18.71 14.31 -4.01
C PRO A 275 -18.86 15.76 -3.53
N THR A 276 -18.59 16.00 -2.25
CA THR A 276 -18.67 17.35 -1.67
C THR A 276 -17.77 18.34 -2.45
N GLY A 277 -18.35 19.49 -2.79
CA GLY A 277 -17.70 20.49 -3.65
C GLY A 277 -17.65 20.12 -5.15
N GLY A 278 -18.37 19.09 -5.59
CA GLY A 278 -18.56 18.68 -7.00
C GLY A 278 -17.39 17.93 -7.64
N ALA A 279 -17.62 17.18 -8.72
CA ALA A 279 -16.51 16.61 -9.48
C ALA A 279 -16.02 17.51 -10.63
N ASN A 280 -14.75 17.36 -11.01
CA ASN A 280 -14.17 18.03 -12.19
C ASN A 280 -13.42 17.02 -13.08
N TYR A 281 -14.17 16.11 -13.70
CA TYR A 281 -13.62 15.06 -14.56
C TYR A 281 -13.10 15.62 -15.88
N THR A 282 -11.94 15.14 -16.32
CA THR A 282 -11.30 15.54 -17.58
C THR A 282 -10.42 14.44 -18.14
N PHE A 283 -10.35 14.35 -19.47
CA PHE A 283 -9.37 13.49 -20.16
C PHE A 283 -7.95 14.11 -20.17
N GLN A 284 -7.81 15.35 -19.71
CA GLN A 284 -6.58 16.14 -19.82
C GLN A 284 -6.14 16.21 -21.29
N SER A 285 -4.90 15.82 -21.60
CA SER A 285 -4.37 15.78 -22.97
C SER A 285 -4.59 14.44 -23.68
N LEU A 286 -5.20 13.45 -23.02
CA LEU A 286 -5.41 12.11 -23.59
C LEU A 286 -6.76 11.98 -24.28
N THR A 287 -6.85 11.02 -25.21
CA THR A 287 -8.13 10.59 -25.77
C THR A 287 -8.83 9.60 -24.85
N TRP A 288 -10.11 9.36 -25.12
CA TRP A 288 -10.89 8.34 -24.43
C TRP A 288 -10.20 6.96 -24.53
N GLU A 289 -9.76 6.56 -25.72
CA GLU A 289 -9.08 5.28 -25.97
C GLU A 289 -7.73 5.18 -25.27
N ARG A 290 -6.97 6.28 -25.17
CA ARG A 290 -5.71 6.30 -24.44
C ARG A 290 -5.93 6.10 -22.95
N ILE A 291 -7.01 6.63 -22.37
CA ILE A 291 -7.36 6.33 -20.98
C ILE A 291 -7.83 4.87 -20.84
N TRP A 292 -8.63 4.36 -21.79
CA TRP A 292 -9.10 2.97 -21.76
C TRP A 292 -7.95 1.97 -21.71
N THR A 293 -6.93 2.21 -22.53
CA THR A 293 -5.75 1.35 -22.68
C THR A 293 -4.67 1.60 -21.62
N TYR A 294 -4.86 2.55 -20.70
CA TYR A 294 -3.86 2.91 -19.69
C TYR A 294 -3.52 1.77 -18.75
N ARG A 295 -4.53 1.21 -18.09
CA ARG A 295 -4.44 0.04 -17.20
C ARG A 295 -5.42 -1.05 -17.64
N ARG A 296 -5.48 -1.29 -18.95
CA ARG A 296 -6.26 -2.38 -19.52
C ARG A 296 -5.68 -3.72 -19.06
N VAL A 297 -6.53 -4.61 -18.56
CA VAL A 297 -6.13 -5.88 -17.93
C VAL A 297 -6.60 -7.12 -18.67
N ASN A 298 -7.54 -6.97 -19.62
CA ASN A 298 -7.96 -8.05 -20.50
C ASN A 298 -8.30 -7.48 -21.87
N THR A 299 -7.79 -8.08 -22.94
CA THR A 299 -8.08 -7.64 -24.31
C THR A 299 -7.88 -8.73 -25.35
N SER A 300 -8.64 -8.62 -26.44
CA SER A 300 -8.32 -9.31 -27.70
C SER A 300 -7.52 -8.45 -28.68
N ALA A 301 -7.39 -7.14 -28.42
CA ALA A 301 -6.66 -6.20 -29.27
C ALA A 301 -5.16 -6.55 -29.31
N PRO A 302 -4.48 -6.42 -30.47
CA PRO A 302 -3.09 -6.84 -30.62
C PRO A 302 -2.08 -5.97 -29.84
N ASN A 303 -2.44 -4.74 -29.50
CA ASN A 303 -1.55 -3.75 -28.86
C ASN A 303 -2.34 -2.70 -28.05
N ALA A 304 -1.61 -1.79 -27.41
CA ALA A 304 -2.17 -0.70 -26.59
C ALA A 304 -2.77 0.47 -27.38
N ASP A 305 -2.70 0.47 -28.72
CA ASP A 305 -3.17 1.57 -29.56
C ASP A 305 -4.62 1.41 -30.02
N THR A 306 -5.17 0.20 -29.86
CA THR A 306 -6.51 -0.15 -30.32
C THR A 306 -7.34 -0.69 -29.17
N VAL A 307 -8.63 -0.35 -29.14
CA VAL A 307 -9.62 -0.84 -28.17
C VAL A 307 -10.46 -1.91 -28.84
N ALA A 308 -10.73 -3.02 -28.13
CA ALA A 308 -11.57 -4.10 -28.63
C ALA A 308 -12.80 -4.33 -27.76
N ALA A 309 -13.83 -4.94 -28.37
CA ALA A 309 -14.98 -5.42 -27.62
C ALA A 309 -14.54 -6.44 -26.55
N ASN A 310 -15.24 -6.41 -25.42
CA ASN A 310 -15.00 -7.20 -24.21
C ASN A 310 -13.70 -6.87 -23.46
N ASP A 311 -12.99 -5.80 -23.84
CA ASP A 311 -11.87 -5.28 -23.06
C ASP A 311 -12.29 -5.00 -21.61
N ILE A 312 -11.39 -5.27 -20.66
CA ILE A 312 -11.55 -4.92 -19.25
C ILE A 312 -10.39 -4.01 -18.84
N THR A 313 -10.68 -2.90 -18.17
CA THR A 313 -9.68 -1.93 -17.73
C THR A 313 -9.87 -1.51 -16.28
N ILE A 314 -8.76 -1.29 -15.58
CA ILE A 314 -8.75 -0.66 -14.25
C ILE A 314 -8.81 0.85 -14.47
N GLN A 315 -9.78 1.52 -13.84
CA GLN A 315 -9.82 2.97 -13.79
C GLN A 315 -9.05 3.46 -12.57
N ASN A 316 -7.95 4.15 -12.85
CA ASN A 316 -7.08 4.87 -11.93
C ASN A 316 -6.50 6.04 -12.73
N TRP A 317 -7.19 7.17 -12.75
CA TRP A 317 -6.85 8.28 -13.64
C TRP A 317 -6.81 9.61 -12.89
N SER A 318 -5.75 10.37 -13.17
CA SER A 318 -5.43 11.62 -12.47
C SER A 318 -6.49 12.72 -12.72
N GLY A 319 -7.05 12.79 -13.93
CA GLY A 319 -8.19 13.65 -14.25
C GLY A 319 -9.55 13.01 -13.98
N GLY A 320 -9.58 11.82 -13.38
CA GLY A 320 -10.77 10.99 -13.21
C GLY A 320 -11.10 10.72 -11.74
N ASN A 321 -10.81 9.51 -11.28
CA ASN A 321 -11.12 9.03 -9.94
C ASN A 321 -10.05 9.33 -8.88
N ASP A 322 -8.96 10.02 -9.22
CA ASP A 322 -8.06 10.60 -8.21
C ASP A 322 -8.81 11.60 -7.32
N TYR A 323 -8.84 11.34 -6.02
CA TYR A 323 -9.42 12.23 -5.03
C TYR A 323 -8.38 13.21 -4.47
N ARG A 324 -8.60 14.51 -4.69
CA ARG A 324 -7.57 15.56 -4.47
C ARG A 324 -7.96 16.64 -3.46
N LYS A 325 -9.14 16.55 -2.86
CA LYS A 325 -9.73 17.67 -2.14
C LYS A 325 -9.41 17.63 -0.65
N GLU A 326 -9.78 16.55 0.01
CA GLU A 326 -9.50 16.28 1.42
C GLU A 326 -8.39 15.23 1.53
N PHE A 327 -7.57 15.37 2.57
CA PHE A 327 -6.51 14.41 2.84
C PHE A 327 -7.06 13.17 3.50
N PHE A 328 -6.43 12.04 3.19
CA PHE A 328 -6.85 10.72 3.68
C PHE A 328 -6.70 10.58 5.20
N PHE A 329 -5.63 11.14 5.77
CA PHE A 329 -5.35 11.04 7.20
C PHE A 329 -5.98 12.20 7.98
N LEU A 330 -6.37 11.94 9.23
CA LEU A 330 -6.67 13.00 10.18
C LEU A 330 -5.41 13.82 10.49
N SER A 331 -5.60 15.00 11.09
CA SER A 331 -4.48 15.73 11.70
C SER A 331 -3.76 14.87 12.73
N LEU A 332 -2.50 15.20 13.02
CA LEU A 332 -1.73 14.47 14.04
C LEU A 332 -2.42 14.48 15.41
N SER A 333 -2.97 15.63 15.82
CA SER A 333 -3.65 15.77 17.11
C SER A 333 -4.92 14.92 17.18
N ASP A 334 -5.69 14.83 16.09
CA ASP A 334 -6.92 14.05 16.07
C ASP A 334 -6.63 12.54 16.03
N ALA A 335 -5.61 12.11 15.29
CA ALA A 335 -5.15 10.72 15.31
C ALA A 335 -4.61 10.32 16.68
N GLN A 336 -3.83 11.19 17.33
CA GLN A 336 -3.38 11.01 18.72
C GLN A 336 -4.57 10.96 19.68
N HIS A 337 -5.55 11.83 19.53
CA HIS A 337 -6.76 11.84 20.35
C HIS A 337 -7.53 10.52 20.21
N GLN A 338 -7.72 10.00 18.99
CA GLN A 338 -8.33 8.68 18.79
C GLN A 338 -7.59 7.57 19.53
N ARG A 339 -6.25 7.57 19.46
CA ARG A 339 -5.42 6.59 20.18
C ARG A 339 -5.57 6.73 21.69
N ASP A 340 -5.36 7.93 22.22
CA ASP A 340 -5.27 8.20 23.67
C ASP A 340 -6.62 8.05 24.38
N THR A 341 -7.73 8.22 23.65
CA THR A 341 -9.10 7.98 24.16
C THR A 341 -9.61 6.57 23.86
N ASN A 342 -8.78 5.69 23.30
CA ASN A 342 -9.14 4.33 22.91
C ASN A 342 -10.32 4.26 21.89
N GLN A 343 -10.45 5.30 21.06
CA GLN A 343 -11.42 5.42 19.98
C GLN A 343 -10.77 5.24 18.60
N TRP A 344 -9.70 4.43 18.51
CA TRP A 344 -8.98 4.20 17.25
C TRP A 344 -9.91 3.71 16.14
N GLN A 345 -9.90 4.43 15.02
CA GLN A 345 -10.62 4.10 13.78
C GLN A 345 -9.67 4.26 12.56
N GLY A 346 -8.41 3.86 12.71
CA GLY A 346 -7.37 3.99 11.68
C GLY A 346 -6.70 5.37 11.62
N GLY A 347 -7.19 6.36 12.35
CA GLY A 347 -6.71 7.74 12.30
C GLY A 347 -6.93 8.38 10.92
N VAL A 348 -8.03 8.04 10.25
CA VAL A 348 -8.34 8.48 8.88
C VAL A 348 -9.57 9.37 8.80
N ASN A 349 -9.62 10.17 7.75
CA ASN A 349 -10.73 11.05 7.42
C ASN A 349 -11.81 10.27 6.67
N LEU A 350 -12.85 9.83 7.39
CA LEU A 350 -13.97 9.07 6.82
C LEU A 350 -14.73 9.84 5.74
N ASP A 351 -14.84 11.17 5.86
CA ASP A 351 -15.50 12.00 4.85
C ASP A 351 -14.71 12.02 3.54
N ALA A 352 -13.37 12.08 3.62
CA ALA A 352 -12.50 11.98 2.45
C ALA A 352 -12.68 10.62 1.75
N ILE A 353 -12.74 9.52 2.52
CA ILE A 353 -12.97 8.17 1.98
C ILE A 353 -14.32 8.11 1.26
N GLN A 354 -15.38 8.57 1.92
CA GLN A 354 -16.73 8.59 1.35
C GLN A 354 -16.79 9.42 0.07
N ASN A 355 -16.15 10.59 0.04
CA ASN A 355 -16.14 11.43 -1.16
C ASN A 355 -15.26 10.85 -2.28
N ALA A 356 -14.20 10.11 -1.96
CA ALA A 356 -13.42 9.39 -2.96
C ALA A 356 -14.23 8.24 -3.61
N GLU A 357 -15.07 7.54 -2.84
CA GLU A 357 -16.00 6.53 -3.37
C GLU A 357 -17.03 7.17 -4.33
N ARG A 358 -17.59 8.33 -3.95
CA ARG A 358 -18.48 9.14 -4.81
C ARG A 358 -17.79 9.60 -6.09
N GLN A 359 -16.54 10.08 -5.98
CA GLN A 359 -15.71 10.51 -7.11
C GLN A 359 -15.46 9.35 -8.09
N ALA A 360 -15.16 8.14 -7.60
CA ALA A 360 -14.94 6.97 -8.44
C ALA A 360 -16.20 6.58 -9.22
N TYR A 361 -17.36 6.53 -8.55
CA TYR A 361 -18.64 6.28 -9.20
C TYR A 361 -19.01 7.35 -10.21
N GLY A 362 -18.96 8.63 -9.83
CA GLY A 362 -19.28 9.71 -10.75
C GLY A 362 -18.35 9.71 -11.97
N TYR A 363 -17.07 9.38 -11.80
CA TYR A 363 -16.12 9.25 -12.91
C TYR A 363 -16.55 8.17 -13.90
N HIS A 364 -16.97 7.00 -13.40
CA HIS A 364 -17.48 5.92 -14.25
C HIS A 364 -18.60 6.41 -15.19
N TYR A 365 -19.63 7.08 -14.64
CA TYR A 365 -20.78 7.56 -15.42
C TYR A 365 -20.41 8.69 -16.38
N TRP A 366 -19.54 9.61 -15.94
CA TRP A 366 -19.02 10.67 -16.80
C TRP A 366 -18.22 10.08 -17.98
N TYR A 367 -17.34 9.12 -17.70
CA TYR A 367 -16.49 8.49 -18.71
C TYR A 367 -17.32 7.69 -19.74
N ARG A 368 -18.34 6.97 -19.28
CA ARG A 368 -19.32 6.29 -20.14
C ARG A 368 -20.07 7.27 -21.05
N LYS A 369 -20.59 8.37 -20.49
CA LYS A 369 -21.34 9.39 -21.23
C LYS A 369 -20.50 10.07 -22.31
N ASN A 370 -19.20 10.24 -22.08
CA ASN A 370 -18.26 10.87 -23.00
C ASN A 370 -17.53 9.85 -23.90
N SER A 371 -18.07 8.63 -24.06
CA SER A 371 -17.52 7.64 -24.98
C SER A 371 -17.69 8.05 -26.45
N PRO A 372 -16.73 7.70 -27.33
CA PRO A 372 -16.88 7.87 -28.78
C PRO A 372 -18.14 7.20 -29.32
N ALA A 373 -18.69 7.69 -30.43
CA ALA A 373 -19.96 7.20 -30.99
C ALA A 373 -19.99 5.67 -31.21
N GLN A 374 -18.88 5.07 -31.64
CA GLN A 374 -18.73 3.62 -31.85
C GLN A 374 -18.80 2.79 -30.55
N TRP A 375 -18.55 3.43 -29.40
CA TRP A 375 -18.55 2.84 -28.06
C TRP A 375 -19.72 3.33 -27.19
N ALA A 376 -20.64 4.11 -27.76
CA ALA A 376 -21.76 4.70 -27.05
C ALA A 376 -22.56 3.65 -26.28
N ASN A 377 -22.76 3.88 -24.98
CA ASN A 377 -23.50 2.99 -24.07
C ASN A 377 -22.95 1.57 -23.92
N ARG A 378 -21.65 1.34 -24.21
CA ARG A 378 -21.02 0.01 -24.11
C ARG A 378 -20.14 -0.19 -22.88
N THR A 379 -19.72 0.88 -22.22
CA THR A 379 -18.88 0.80 -21.01
C THR A 379 -19.73 0.51 -19.77
N VAL A 380 -19.49 -0.60 -19.07
CA VAL A 380 -20.20 -0.96 -17.83
C VAL A 380 -19.24 -1.10 -16.64
N LEU A 381 -19.69 -0.75 -15.44
CA LEU A 381 -18.95 -1.02 -14.21
C LEU A 381 -19.05 -2.51 -13.87
N VAL A 382 -17.91 -3.16 -13.62
CA VAL A 382 -17.86 -4.59 -13.27
C VAL A 382 -18.22 -4.76 -11.79
N ARG A 383 -19.52 -4.94 -11.51
CA ARG A 383 -20.09 -5.21 -10.17
C ARG A 383 -20.09 -6.71 -9.88
N SER A 384 -18.90 -7.27 -9.64
CA SER A 384 -18.71 -8.72 -9.47
C SER A 384 -17.77 -9.01 -8.31
N VAL A 385 -18.28 -9.68 -7.27
CA VAL A 385 -17.46 -10.14 -6.13
C VAL A 385 -16.28 -11.00 -6.59
N PRO A 386 -16.45 -11.97 -7.53
CA PRO A 386 -15.30 -12.69 -8.08
C PRO A 386 -14.23 -11.81 -8.72
N ALA A 387 -14.59 -10.66 -9.32
CA ALA A 387 -13.66 -9.82 -10.10
C ALA A 387 -12.99 -8.71 -9.26
N ALA A 388 -13.78 -8.00 -8.46
CA ALA A 388 -13.32 -6.85 -7.66
C ALA A 388 -13.20 -7.18 -6.16
N GLY A 389 -13.70 -8.33 -5.72
CA GLY A 389 -13.79 -8.68 -4.32
C GLY A 389 -14.87 -7.92 -3.54
N THR A 390 -15.62 -7.04 -4.20
CA THR A 390 -16.76 -6.29 -3.65
C THR A 390 -17.93 -6.36 -4.64
N CYS A 391 -19.16 -6.28 -4.14
CA CYS A 391 -20.37 -6.22 -4.96
C CYS A 391 -20.55 -4.85 -5.65
N HIS A 392 -20.08 -3.76 -5.04
CA HIS A 392 -20.20 -2.40 -5.57
C HIS A 392 -19.16 -2.15 -6.66
N GLY A 393 -18.11 -2.98 -6.74
CA GLY A 393 -17.13 -2.99 -7.83
C GLY A 393 -15.97 -2.02 -7.66
N LEU A 394 -15.92 -1.28 -6.55
CA LEU A 394 -14.71 -0.54 -6.16
C LEU A 394 -13.76 -1.47 -5.40
N ALA A 395 -12.47 -1.10 -5.38
CA ALA A 395 -11.46 -1.75 -4.57
C ALA A 395 -11.87 -1.83 -3.08
N LYS A 396 -11.40 -2.88 -2.40
CA LYS A 396 -11.66 -3.09 -0.97
C LYS A 396 -10.98 -2.02 -0.10
N MET A 397 -9.82 -1.56 -0.57
CA MET A 397 -9.01 -0.51 0.05
C MET A 397 -8.63 0.51 -1.03
N PRO A 398 -8.50 1.80 -0.70
CA PRO A 398 -8.03 2.78 -1.64
C PRO A 398 -6.54 2.60 -1.94
N TYR A 399 -6.13 2.90 -3.17
CA TYR A 399 -4.73 3.09 -3.50
C TYR A 399 -4.23 4.40 -2.89
N LEU A 400 -3.36 4.29 -1.88
CA LEU A 400 -2.74 5.45 -1.24
C LEU A 400 -1.38 5.74 -1.87
N ARG A 401 -1.15 7.00 -2.25
CA ARG A 401 0.16 7.46 -2.72
C ARG A 401 1.06 7.97 -1.59
N GLU A 402 0.50 8.12 -0.40
CA GLU A 402 1.17 8.67 0.78
C GLU A 402 0.88 7.82 2.02
N SER A 403 1.79 7.85 2.98
CA SER A 403 1.57 7.24 4.30
C SER A 403 2.19 8.07 5.42
N ARG A 404 2.12 7.56 6.65
CA ARG A 404 2.90 8.08 7.78
C ARG A 404 4.30 7.50 7.69
N ARG A 405 5.32 8.36 7.64
CA ARG A 405 6.71 8.01 7.36
C ARG A 405 7.52 8.03 8.65
N SER A 406 8.22 6.95 8.96
CA SER A 406 9.03 6.84 10.19
C SER A 406 10.14 7.91 10.24
N ILE A 407 10.71 8.12 11.43
CA ILE A 407 12.03 8.73 11.58
C ILE A 407 12.98 7.62 12.04
N GLY A 408 14.00 7.34 11.22
CA GLY A 408 14.95 6.26 11.44
C GLY A 408 15.89 6.53 12.61
N VAL A 409 16.59 5.49 13.05
CA VAL A 409 17.64 5.60 14.07
C VAL A 409 18.67 6.67 13.68
N GLY A 410 19.15 7.45 14.67
CA GLY A 410 20.06 8.57 14.41
C GLY A 410 19.44 9.71 13.61
N GLU A 411 18.11 9.90 13.70
CA GLU A 411 17.33 10.89 12.93
C GLU A 411 17.44 10.71 11.42
N PHE A 412 17.70 9.48 10.97
CA PHE A 412 17.86 9.19 9.56
C PHE A 412 16.53 9.41 8.81
N LEU A 413 16.63 10.09 7.66
CA LEU A 413 15.59 10.20 6.66
C LEU A 413 16.24 10.06 5.28
N MET A 414 15.80 9.09 4.48
CA MET A 414 16.23 8.98 3.08
C MET A 414 15.64 10.18 2.32
N ASN A 415 16.51 11.00 1.73
CA ASN A 415 16.14 12.28 1.11
C ASN A 415 16.51 12.28 -0.39
N ILE A 416 16.04 13.28 -1.12
CA ILE A 416 16.12 13.41 -2.57
C ILE A 416 17.56 13.42 -3.08
N THR A 417 18.50 13.96 -2.31
CA THR A 417 19.93 13.99 -2.69
C THR A 417 20.57 12.62 -2.70
N THR A 418 19.95 11.62 -2.06
CA THR A 418 20.45 10.24 -2.07
C THR A 418 20.02 9.47 -3.32
N ILE A 419 18.99 9.94 -4.03
CA ILE A 419 18.43 9.26 -5.22
C ILE A 419 18.55 10.08 -6.51
N SER A 420 18.97 11.34 -6.42
CA SER A 420 19.12 12.25 -7.57
C SER A 420 20.59 12.56 -7.85
N GLY A 421 20.89 12.91 -9.09
CA GLY A 421 22.24 13.25 -9.52
C GLY A 421 22.33 13.51 -11.02
N HIS A 422 23.56 13.55 -11.53
CA HIS A 422 23.80 13.66 -12.96
C HIS A 422 23.62 12.30 -13.65
N ALA A 423 23.21 12.30 -14.91
CA ALA A 423 23.05 11.08 -15.71
C ALA A 423 24.35 10.24 -15.71
N ARG A 424 25.51 10.91 -15.82
CA ARG A 424 26.84 10.27 -15.80
C ARG A 424 27.22 9.61 -14.48
N ASP A 425 26.53 9.91 -13.38
CA ASP A 425 26.77 9.27 -12.08
C ASP A 425 26.22 7.83 -12.08
N LEU A 426 25.33 7.51 -13.04
CA LEU A 426 24.70 6.20 -13.29
C LEU A 426 23.72 5.72 -12.20
N HIS A 427 23.99 6.00 -10.94
CA HIS A 427 23.20 5.58 -9.80
C HIS A 427 23.25 6.65 -8.68
N GLY A 428 22.28 6.60 -7.78
CA GLY A 428 22.27 7.42 -6.56
C GLY A 428 23.33 6.98 -5.54
N TYR A 429 23.24 7.54 -4.34
CA TYR A 429 24.17 7.26 -3.26
C TYR A 429 24.14 5.78 -2.82
N ILE A 430 25.30 5.13 -2.82
CA ILE A 430 25.44 3.75 -2.34
C ILE A 430 25.54 3.76 -0.81
N PHE A 431 24.52 3.22 -0.14
CA PHE A 431 24.56 3.02 1.30
C PHE A 431 25.34 1.76 1.68
N GLU A 432 26.22 1.86 2.68
CA GLU A 432 26.90 0.70 3.28
C GLU A 432 25.90 -0.34 3.82
N ASP A 433 24.78 0.14 4.35
CA ASP A 433 23.70 -0.67 4.90
C ASP A 433 22.56 -0.94 3.91
N ARG A 434 22.79 -0.81 2.60
CA ARG A 434 21.77 -1.11 1.57
C ARG A 434 21.28 -2.56 1.64
N LEU A 435 19.99 -2.74 1.41
CA LEU A 435 19.34 -4.05 1.38
C LEU A 435 18.57 -4.33 0.09
N CYS A 436 18.20 -3.31 -0.68
CA CYS A 436 17.63 -3.51 -2.00
C CYS A 436 17.83 -2.27 -2.87
N ILE A 437 17.42 -2.39 -4.13
CA ILE A 437 17.45 -1.31 -5.11
C ILE A 437 16.03 -0.86 -5.48
N GLY A 438 15.92 0.34 -6.05
CA GLY A 438 14.67 0.82 -6.62
C GLY A 438 14.90 1.89 -7.70
N ALA A 439 13.95 1.99 -8.63
CA ALA A 439 13.98 2.97 -9.69
C ALA A 439 12.55 3.39 -10.02
N TYR A 440 12.27 4.68 -9.85
CA TYR A 440 11.09 5.36 -10.36
C TYR A 440 11.33 6.86 -10.23
N ASP A 441 10.69 7.66 -11.07
CA ASP A 441 10.78 9.12 -10.97
C ASP A 441 9.98 9.63 -9.74
N VAL A 442 10.16 10.90 -9.38
CA VAL A 442 9.29 11.55 -8.38
C VAL A 442 7.91 11.77 -9.00
N ASP A 443 6.95 10.94 -8.59
CA ASP A 443 5.57 10.95 -9.09
C ASP A 443 4.61 11.47 -8.01
N VAL A 444 4.55 12.79 -7.87
CA VAL A 444 3.67 13.45 -6.89
C VAL A 444 2.32 13.75 -7.52
N HIS A 445 1.25 13.27 -6.90
CA HIS A 445 -0.11 13.63 -7.27
C HIS A 445 -0.68 14.67 -6.29
N PRO A 446 -0.66 15.96 -6.65
CA PRO A 446 -0.96 17.02 -5.70
C PRO A 446 -2.44 17.08 -5.32
N MET A 447 -2.69 17.46 -4.08
CA MET A 447 -3.99 17.92 -3.61
C MET A 447 -4.30 19.33 -4.13
N GLN A 448 -5.58 19.69 -4.18
CA GLN A 448 -6.05 20.97 -4.73
C GLN A 448 -6.17 22.08 -3.68
N GLN A 449 -6.33 21.73 -2.40
CA GLN A 449 -6.72 22.67 -1.35
C GLN A 449 -5.56 23.10 -0.44
N CYS A 450 -4.32 22.79 -0.80
CA CYS A 450 -3.15 23.13 0.01
C CYS A 450 -1.94 23.55 -0.83
N THR A 451 -1.01 24.26 -0.19
CA THR A 451 0.17 24.84 -0.84
C THR A 451 1.39 23.97 -0.58
N TYR A 452 2.09 23.58 -1.65
CA TYR A 452 3.31 22.78 -1.56
C TYR A 452 4.53 23.69 -1.31
N PRO A 453 5.46 23.31 -0.41
CA PRO A 453 6.72 24.03 -0.20
C PRO A 453 7.54 24.20 -1.49
N SER A 454 8.41 25.21 -1.53
CA SER A 454 9.17 25.54 -2.74
C SER A 454 10.07 24.40 -3.26
N TYR A 455 10.67 23.61 -2.35
CA TYR A 455 11.53 22.48 -2.73
C TYR A 455 10.77 21.41 -3.53
N MET A 456 9.44 21.33 -3.40
CA MET A 456 8.60 20.41 -4.17
C MET A 456 8.45 20.81 -5.65
N ASN A 457 8.78 22.06 -6.00
CA ASN A 457 8.65 22.58 -7.37
C ASN A 457 9.96 22.49 -8.17
N GLU A 458 11.02 21.96 -7.56
CA GLU A 458 12.31 21.75 -8.21
C GLU A 458 12.31 20.47 -9.04
N TYR A 459 13.09 20.46 -10.13
CA TYR A 459 13.32 19.25 -10.93
C TYR A 459 14.52 18.49 -10.39
N TYR A 460 14.29 17.28 -9.91
CA TYR A 460 15.32 16.37 -9.44
C TYR A 460 15.49 15.22 -10.45
N PRO A 461 16.64 15.09 -11.13
CA PRO A 461 16.86 13.97 -12.03
C PRO A 461 17.11 12.70 -11.22
N ILE A 462 16.14 11.78 -11.21
CA ILE A 462 16.18 10.58 -10.37
C ILE A 462 16.95 9.44 -11.06
N LEU A 463 17.99 8.97 -10.38
CA LEU A 463 18.83 7.86 -10.79
C LEU A 463 18.33 6.54 -10.20
N PRO A 464 18.75 5.38 -10.73
CA PRO A 464 18.63 4.11 -10.02
C PRO A 464 19.24 4.23 -8.60
N TYR A 465 18.49 3.87 -7.56
CA TYR A 465 18.87 4.15 -6.16
C TYR A 465 18.89 2.90 -5.28
N TYR A 466 19.33 3.07 -4.04
CA TYR A 466 19.48 2.00 -3.05
C TYR A 466 18.67 2.33 -1.80
N VAL A 467 18.06 1.32 -1.18
CA VAL A 467 17.30 1.48 0.07
C VAL A 467 18.11 0.88 1.23
N PRO A 468 18.45 1.67 2.26
CA PRO A 468 19.24 1.21 3.40
C PRO A 468 18.42 0.60 4.53
N LEU A 469 19.03 -0.29 5.32
CA LEU A 469 18.46 -0.88 6.52
C LEU A 469 17.99 0.18 7.51
N ARG A 470 18.76 1.27 7.70
CA ARG A 470 18.34 2.36 8.60
C ARG A 470 17.04 3.06 8.17
N ALA A 471 16.65 3.00 6.89
CA ALA A 471 15.33 3.46 6.44
C ALA A 471 14.18 2.57 6.97
N MET A 472 14.47 1.32 7.31
CA MET A 472 13.49 0.35 7.82
C MET A 472 13.38 0.35 9.35
N THR A 473 13.84 1.42 10.02
CA THR A 473 13.88 1.52 11.48
C THR A 473 13.01 2.65 12.02
N ASN A 474 12.80 2.66 13.33
CA ASN A 474 12.21 3.79 14.04
C ASN A 474 13.10 4.18 15.23
N ARG A 475 13.30 5.49 15.44
CA ARG A 475 14.15 5.98 16.53
C ARG A 475 13.58 5.78 17.92
N ASP A 476 12.26 5.59 18.07
CA ASP A 476 11.58 5.52 19.37
C ASP A 476 11.22 4.10 19.81
N VAL A 477 11.08 3.17 18.86
CA VAL A 477 10.61 1.81 19.11
C VAL A 477 11.64 0.79 18.64
N ASP A 478 12.32 0.17 19.61
CA ASP A 478 13.47 -0.70 19.42
C ASP A 478 13.14 -1.95 18.60
N ASN A 479 11.93 -2.50 18.71
CA ASN A 479 11.52 -3.71 18.00
C ASN A 479 10.51 -3.47 16.87
N LEU A 480 10.47 -2.25 16.33
CA LEU A 480 9.64 -1.89 15.19
C LEU A 480 10.49 -1.81 13.91
N ILE A 481 10.10 -2.58 12.91
CA ILE A 481 10.61 -2.51 11.54
C ILE A 481 9.54 -1.84 10.68
N VAL A 482 9.87 -0.81 9.94
CA VAL A 482 8.93 -0.09 9.04
C VAL A 482 9.25 -0.44 7.60
N ILE A 483 8.21 -0.67 6.78
CA ILE A 483 8.39 -1.16 5.40
C ILE A 483 7.45 -0.48 4.41
N GLY A 484 7.87 -0.40 3.15
CA GLY A 484 7.12 0.28 2.10
C GLY A 484 7.01 1.79 2.34
N LYS A 485 5.80 2.34 2.18
CA LYS A 485 5.52 3.77 2.34
C LYS A 485 5.82 4.32 3.73
N THR A 486 5.87 3.45 4.75
CA THR A 486 6.05 3.85 6.16
C THR A 486 7.51 3.97 6.60
N MET A 487 8.46 3.64 5.73
CA MET A 487 9.89 3.77 5.99
C MET A 487 10.30 5.21 6.32
N ALA A 488 11.51 5.35 6.85
CA ALA A 488 12.13 6.64 7.10
C ALA A 488 12.66 7.26 5.80
N GLN A 489 11.77 7.98 5.13
CA GLN A 489 11.98 8.64 3.85
C GLN A 489 11.22 9.98 3.80
N SER A 490 11.74 10.93 3.02
CA SER A 490 11.06 12.21 2.80
C SER A 490 9.83 12.05 1.92
N PHE A 491 9.01 13.09 1.85
CA PHE A 491 7.87 13.17 0.94
C PHE A 491 8.25 12.86 -0.53
N LEU A 492 9.30 13.47 -1.05
CA LEU A 492 9.74 13.24 -2.43
C LEU A 492 10.23 11.82 -2.63
N VAL A 493 11.04 11.29 -1.70
CA VAL A 493 11.53 9.91 -1.81
C VAL A 493 10.39 8.90 -1.72
N ASN A 494 9.39 9.11 -0.86
CA ASN A 494 8.20 8.26 -0.82
C ASN A 494 7.51 8.19 -2.19
N SER A 495 7.41 9.31 -2.91
CA SER A 495 6.79 9.32 -4.25
C SER A 495 7.54 8.49 -5.30
N ALA A 496 8.84 8.22 -5.08
CA ALA A 496 9.68 7.39 -5.94
C ALA A 496 9.82 5.94 -5.45
N THR A 497 9.63 5.65 -4.15
CA THR A 497 9.81 4.30 -3.57
C THR A 497 8.51 3.52 -3.41
N ARG A 498 7.35 4.19 -3.44
CA ARG A 498 6.01 3.60 -3.24
C ARG A 498 5.50 2.66 -4.35
N LEU A 499 6.35 2.30 -5.31
CA LEU A 499 5.96 1.57 -6.50
C LEU A 499 6.14 0.07 -6.30
N HIS A 500 5.25 -0.71 -6.90
CA HIS A 500 5.09 -2.14 -6.65
C HIS A 500 6.41 -2.95 -6.62
N PRO A 501 7.33 -2.80 -7.60
CA PRO A 501 8.57 -3.58 -7.59
C PRO A 501 9.49 -3.21 -6.42
N VAL A 502 9.53 -1.92 -6.08
CA VAL A 502 10.37 -1.38 -5.00
C VAL A 502 9.80 -1.79 -3.65
N GLU A 503 8.50 -1.63 -3.44
CA GLU A 503 7.81 -2.09 -2.23
C GLU A 503 7.98 -3.59 -1.98
N PHE A 504 7.79 -4.41 -3.01
CA PHE A 504 7.96 -5.86 -2.88
C PHE A 504 9.39 -6.22 -2.45
N SER A 505 10.38 -5.54 -3.04
CA SER A 505 11.81 -5.73 -2.73
C SER A 505 12.17 -5.29 -1.30
N ILE A 506 11.65 -4.14 -0.87
CA ILE A 506 11.75 -3.65 0.52
C ILE A 506 11.15 -4.70 1.48
N GLY A 507 9.97 -5.21 1.16
CA GLY A 507 9.30 -6.26 1.89
C GLY A 507 10.17 -7.50 2.06
N GLN A 508 10.68 -8.06 0.95
CA GLN A 508 11.51 -9.26 1.01
C GLN A 508 12.79 -9.05 1.82
N ALA A 509 13.45 -7.91 1.66
CA ALA A 509 14.61 -7.53 2.47
C ALA A 509 14.26 -7.48 3.96
N ALA A 510 13.18 -6.79 4.31
CA ALA A 510 12.72 -6.68 5.69
C ALA A 510 12.31 -8.03 6.29
N GLY A 511 11.72 -8.93 5.50
CA GLY A 511 11.41 -10.30 5.93
C GLY A 511 12.65 -11.07 6.38
N VAL A 512 13.78 -10.92 5.68
CA VAL A 512 15.09 -11.46 6.12
C VAL A 512 15.55 -10.78 7.41
N VAL A 513 15.51 -9.45 7.46
CA VAL A 513 15.93 -8.63 8.60
C VAL A 513 15.20 -9.07 9.88
N GLY A 514 13.87 -9.12 9.86
CA GLY A 514 13.07 -9.55 11.02
C GLY A 514 13.33 -11.00 11.41
N ALA A 515 13.41 -11.92 10.44
CA ALA A 515 13.70 -13.31 10.74
C ALA A 515 15.09 -13.52 11.35
N TYR A 516 16.09 -12.84 10.81
CA TYR A 516 17.45 -12.86 11.32
C TYR A 516 17.52 -12.30 12.75
N ALA A 517 16.85 -11.18 13.01
CA ALA A 517 16.82 -10.56 14.33
C ALA A 517 16.21 -11.51 15.40
N VAL A 518 15.11 -12.19 15.06
CA VAL A 518 14.50 -13.21 15.93
C VAL A 518 15.47 -14.37 16.20
N GLN A 519 16.07 -14.94 15.15
CA GLN A 519 16.97 -16.10 15.28
C GLN A 519 18.23 -15.80 16.10
N ASN A 520 18.74 -14.57 15.99
CA ASN A 520 19.96 -14.13 16.69
C ASN A 520 19.66 -13.42 18.01
N LYS A 521 18.39 -13.38 18.44
CA LYS A 521 17.95 -12.77 19.71
C LYS A 521 18.41 -11.31 19.84
N LEU A 522 18.37 -10.57 18.73
CA LEU A 522 18.68 -9.15 18.75
C LEU A 522 17.57 -8.40 19.48
N SER A 523 17.97 -7.37 20.22
CA SER A 523 17.06 -6.64 21.10
C SER A 523 16.48 -5.42 20.40
N LYS A 524 17.28 -4.77 19.56
CA LYS A 524 16.92 -3.54 18.84
C LYS A 524 17.09 -3.72 17.34
N THR A 525 16.36 -2.95 16.56
CA THR A 525 16.59 -2.85 15.11
C THR A 525 17.97 -2.25 14.80
N ALA A 526 18.45 -1.33 15.64
CA ALA A 526 19.77 -0.73 15.52
C ALA A 526 20.92 -1.75 15.63
N ASP A 527 20.76 -2.83 16.40
CA ASP A 527 21.78 -3.88 16.57
C ASP A 527 22.13 -4.54 15.21
N MET A 528 21.21 -4.53 14.24
CA MET A 528 21.44 -5.07 12.90
C MET A 528 22.34 -4.20 12.02
N LEU A 529 22.59 -2.94 12.40
CA LEU A 529 23.52 -2.05 11.71
C LEU A 529 24.99 -2.32 12.09
N GLU A 530 25.23 -3.13 13.14
CA GLU A 530 26.58 -3.56 13.48
C GLU A 530 27.17 -4.42 12.36
N GLU A 531 28.43 -4.17 12.00
CA GLU A 531 29.08 -4.71 10.80
C GLU A 531 28.93 -6.23 10.66
N ALA A 532 29.09 -6.97 11.76
CA ALA A 532 28.97 -8.42 11.76
C ALA A 532 27.56 -8.91 11.41
N HIS A 533 26.53 -8.26 11.96
CA HIS A 533 25.13 -8.59 11.68
C HIS A 533 24.73 -8.11 10.28
N LEU A 534 25.10 -6.88 9.91
CA LEU A 534 24.76 -6.27 8.63
C LEU A 534 25.27 -7.11 7.45
N LYS A 535 26.55 -7.51 7.45
CA LYS A 535 27.13 -8.35 6.39
C LYS A 535 26.39 -9.68 6.24
N ARG A 536 25.96 -10.27 7.37
CA ARG A 536 25.22 -11.54 7.35
C ARG A 536 23.81 -11.36 6.80
N VAL A 537 23.11 -10.28 7.21
CA VAL A 537 21.80 -9.91 6.66
C VAL A 537 21.90 -9.67 5.16
N GLN A 538 22.85 -8.87 4.70
CA GLN A 538 23.07 -8.59 3.27
C GLN A 538 23.32 -9.87 2.46
N THR A 539 24.13 -10.80 3.00
CA THR A 539 24.35 -12.11 2.35
C THR A 539 23.05 -12.89 2.15
N LEU A 540 22.14 -12.84 3.12
CA LEU A 540 20.85 -13.52 3.05
C LEU A 540 19.86 -12.78 2.13
N VAL A 541 19.86 -11.45 2.15
CA VAL A 541 18.96 -10.61 1.33
C VAL A 541 19.26 -10.74 -0.16
N LYS A 542 20.54 -10.79 -0.57
CA LYS A 542 20.97 -10.98 -1.97
C LYS A 542 20.38 -12.23 -2.64
N ILE A 543 19.92 -13.21 -1.87
CA ILE A 543 19.26 -14.43 -2.39
C ILE A 543 17.87 -14.13 -2.95
N TYR A 544 17.17 -13.12 -2.41
CA TYR A 544 15.76 -12.86 -2.69
C TYR A 544 15.53 -11.61 -3.52
N THR A 545 16.36 -10.57 -3.33
CA THR A 545 16.20 -9.30 -4.04
C THR A 545 17.56 -8.71 -4.42
N PRO A 546 17.69 -8.05 -5.59
CA PRO A 546 18.93 -7.39 -5.98
C PRO A 546 19.32 -6.27 -5.02
N MET A 547 20.62 -6.18 -4.73
CA MET A 547 21.23 -5.14 -3.90
C MET A 547 22.22 -4.25 -4.65
N SER A 548 22.47 -4.56 -5.92
CA SER A 548 23.46 -3.89 -6.74
C SER A 548 22.87 -3.70 -8.14
N TRP A 549 23.03 -2.51 -8.70
CA TRP A 549 22.59 -2.23 -10.07
C TRP A 549 23.58 -2.81 -11.07
N THR A 550 23.10 -3.39 -12.15
CA THR A 550 23.90 -3.63 -13.34
C THR A 550 23.57 -2.58 -14.39
N ILE A 551 24.56 -1.79 -14.78
CA ILE A 551 24.42 -0.68 -15.72
C ILE A 551 25.53 -0.80 -16.77
N HIS A 552 25.14 -0.87 -18.05
CA HIS A 552 26.07 -1.09 -19.16
C HIS A 552 27.00 -2.31 -19.00
N GLY A 553 26.51 -3.37 -18.34
CA GLY A 553 27.27 -4.59 -18.08
C GLY A 553 28.17 -4.55 -16.84
N THR A 554 28.28 -3.42 -16.16
CA THR A 554 29.07 -3.25 -14.92
C THR A 554 28.14 -3.25 -13.71
N ARG A 555 28.58 -3.87 -12.61
CA ARG A 555 27.80 -3.98 -11.37
C ARG A 555 28.20 -2.90 -10.35
N TYR A 556 27.22 -2.32 -9.67
CA TYR A 556 27.38 -1.20 -8.74
C TYR A 556 26.67 -1.47 -7.41
N PRO A 557 27.39 -1.59 -6.29
CA PRO A 557 28.83 -1.89 -6.24
C PRO A 557 29.11 -3.32 -6.75
N ASP A 558 30.38 -3.62 -7.05
CA ASP A 558 30.81 -4.92 -7.54
C ASP A 558 31.07 -5.89 -6.37
N ASP A 559 29.99 -6.52 -5.86
CA ASP A 559 30.02 -7.21 -4.55
C ASP A 559 29.17 -8.48 -4.37
#